data_AF-A0A7V3X3F5-F1
#
_entry.id   AF-A0A7V3X3F5-F1
#
_cell.length_a   1.000
_cell.length_b   1.000
_cell.length_c   1.000
_cell.angle_alpha   90.00
_cell.angle_beta   90.00
_cell.angle_gamma   90.00
#
_symmetry.space_group_name_H-M   'P 1'
#
loop_
_entity.id
_entity.type
_entity.pdbx_description
1 polymer ?
#
loop_
_entity_poly.entity_id
_entity_poly.type
_entity_poly.pdbx_seq_one_letter_code
_entity_poly.pdbx_strand_id
1 'polypeptide(L)'
;MKNLTENKLVLLFLYIIAMVAGYFAFRLLYGVGDSFPFSQELLLVFLGAIATILITALLLNQQTELELRKEGQVLLLDQKSSTYMALIDHIGEIVEKGRLDPEGVAELRVLNHKLAMIGSADVIGQFNDVLRRLDSATEDQAISETEQAQVMQSVAVLTYHMRRDLLGRIEGEDGQQVLQKIVANSNDLED
;
A
#
# COMPACT_ATOMS: atom_id res chain seq x y z
N MET A 1 -29.16 -15.26 -16.52
CA MET A 1 -28.24 -14.21 -17.04
C MET A 1 -27.02 -14.01 -16.16
N LYS A 2 -27.14 -14.04 -14.81
CA LYS A 2 -26.01 -13.88 -13.87
C LYS A 2 -24.86 -14.90 -14.03
N ASN A 3 -25.20 -16.16 -14.35
CA ASN A 3 -24.20 -17.24 -14.54
C ASN A 3 -23.45 -17.16 -15.88
N LEU A 4 -23.93 -16.38 -16.86
CA LEU A 4 -23.24 -16.21 -18.14
C LEU A 4 -22.10 -15.19 -18.04
N THR A 5 -22.27 -14.17 -17.19
CA THR A 5 -21.30 -13.07 -17.00
C THR A 5 -20.13 -13.45 -16.09
N GLU A 6 -20.24 -14.50 -15.28
CA GLU A 6 -19.13 -14.99 -14.44
C GLU A 6 -18.14 -15.89 -15.20
N ASN A 7 -18.58 -16.51 -16.30
CA ASN A 7 -17.74 -17.38 -17.09
C ASN A 7 -16.92 -16.59 -18.12
N LYS A 8 -15.69 -16.21 -17.74
CA LYS A 8 -14.74 -15.44 -18.58
C LYS A 8 -14.58 -16.01 -20.00
N LEU A 9 -14.74 -17.32 -20.18
CA LEU A 9 -14.61 -18.01 -21.46
C LEU A 9 -15.82 -17.75 -22.38
N VAL A 10 -17.03 -17.74 -21.82
CA VAL A 10 -18.26 -17.38 -22.56
C VAL A 10 -18.25 -15.90 -22.95
N LEU A 11 -17.78 -15.04 -22.06
CA LEU A 11 -17.67 -13.61 -22.29
C LEU A 11 -16.64 -13.29 -23.39
N LEU A 12 -15.49 -13.97 -23.39
CA LEU A 12 -14.49 -13.90 -24.45
C LEU A 12 -15.08 -14.35 -25.80
N PHE A 13 -15.82 -15.46 -25.83
CA PHE A 13 -16.43 -15.97 -27.05
C PHE A 13 -17.49 -15.00 -27.62
N LEU A 14 -18.32 -14.42 -26.75
CA LEU A 14 -19.27 -13.36 -27.14
C LEU A 14 -18.57 -12.14 -27.71
N TYR A 15 -17.44 -11.72 -27.12
CA TYR A 15 -16.65 -10.59 -27.60
C TYR A 15 -16.10 -10.86 -29.01
N ILE A 16 -15.57 -12.07 -29.23
CA ILE A 16 -15.07 -12.50 -30.55
C ILE A 16 -16.20 -12.49 -31.58
N ILE A 17 -17.37 -13.05 -31.26
CA ILE A 17 -18.53 -13.04 -32.17
C ILE A 17 -18.97 -11.61 -32.49
N ALA A 18 -19.07 -10.74 -31.48
CA ALA A 18 -19.45 -9.35 -31.66
C ALA A 18 -18.46 -8.61 -32.57
N MET A 19 -17.15 -8.86 -32.42
CA MET A 19 -16.12 -8.26 -33.26
C MET A 19 -16.22 -8.73 -34.72
N VAL A 20 -16.42 -10.03 -34.94
CA VAL A 20 -16.58 -10.61 -36.29
C VAL A 20 -17.85 -10.09 -36.96
N ALA A 21 -18.97 -10.06 -36.24
CA ALA A 21 -20.23 -9.51 -36.73
C ALA A 21 -20.12 -8.02 -37.06
N GLY A 22 -19.46 -7.24 -36.20
CA GLY A 22 -19.18 -5.83 -36.42
C GLY A 22 -18.33 -5.58 -37.67
N TYR A 23 -17.30 -6.39 -37.91
CA TYR A 23 -16.50 -6.34 -39.13
C TYR A 23 -17.33 -6.62 -40.38
N PHE A 24 -18.17 -7.66 -40.37
CA PHE A 24 -19.04 -7.99 -41.50
C PHE A 24 -20.07 -6.89 -41.78
N ALA A 25 -20.70 -6.35 -40.74
CA ALA A 25 -21.63 -5.23 -40.87
C ALA A 25 -20.95 -4.00 -41.48
N PHE A 26 -19.75 -3.67 -40.99
CA PHE A 26 -18.94 -2.59 -41.56
C PHE A 26 -18.60 -2.85 -43.03
N ARG A 27 -18.19 -4.08 -43.39
CA ARG A 27 -17.86 -4.47 -44.76
C ARG A 27 -19.06 -4.34 -45.71
N LEU A 28 -20.26 -4.73 -45.26
CA LEU A 28 -21.49 -4.58 -46.04
C LEU A 28 -21.84 -3.12 -46.25
N LEU A 29 -21.80 -2.30 -45.20
CA LEU A 29 -22.05 -0.86 -45.30
C LEU A 29 -21.05 -0.19 -46.24
N TYR A 30 -19.78 -0.59 -46.18
CA TYR A 30 -18.73 -0.10 -47.07
C TYR A 30 -19.01 -0.46 -48.53
N GLY A 31 -19.37 -1.72 -48.82
CA GLY A 31 -19.64 -2.19 -50.18
C GLY A 31 -20.90 -1.60 -50.83
N VAL A 32 -21.91 -1.21 -50.04
CA VAL A 32 -23.10 -0.48 -50.56
C VAL A 32 -22.71 0.93 -51.04
N GLY A 33 -21.62 1.49 -50.52
CA GLY A 33 -21.10 2.80 -50.89
C GLY A 33 -20.32 2.85 -52.22
N ASP A 34 -20.11 1.74 -52.94
CA ASP A 34 -19.26 1.70 -54.14
C ASP A 34 -19.71 2.65 -55.25
N SER A 35 -21.00 2.99 -55.28
CA SER A 35 -21.58 3.97 -56.21
C SER A 35 -21.33 5.44 -55.84
N PHE A 36 -20.84 5.72 -54.62
CA PHE A 36 -20.67 7.06 -54.06
C PHE A 36 -19.34 7.20 -53.28
N PRO A 37 -18.20 7.37 -53.97
CA PRO A 37 -16.87 7.38 -53.35
C PRO A 37 -16.71 8.44 -52.25
N PHE A 38 -17.31 9.62 -52.43
CA PHE A 38 -17.29 10.69 -51.43
C PHE A 38 -17.93 10.29 -50.08
N SER A 39 -19.03 9.50 -50.12
CA SER A 39 -19.72 9.06 -48.91
C SER A 39 -18.92 8.01 -48.13
N GLN A 40 -18.16 7.15 -48.84
CA GLN A 40 -17.26 6.16 -48.21
C GLN A 40 -16.12 6.86 -47.45
N GLU A 41 -15.47 7.85 -48.09
CA GLU A 41 -14.38 8.62 -47.46
C GLU A 41 -14.87 9.36 -46.21
N LEU A 42 -16.03 10.03 -46.30
CA LEU A 42 -16.61 10.74 -45.16
C LEU A 42 -16.94 9.79 -43.99
N LEU A 43 -17.48 8.60 -44.29
CA LEU A 43 -17.79 7.58 -43.29
C LEU A 43 -16.50 7.08 -42.60
N LEU A 44 -15.45 6.79 -43.37
CA LEU A 44 -14.15 6.37 -42.82
C LEU A 44 -13.53 7.44 -41.93
N VAL A 45 -13.52 8.70 -42.36
CA VAL A 45 -13.01 9.82 -41.56
C VAL A 45 -13.81 9.96 -40.27
N PHE A 46 -15.15 9.90 -40.35
CA PHE A 46 -16.00 10.05 -39.18
C PHE A 46 -15.86 8.88 -38.20
N LEU A 47 -15.82 7.63 -38.69
CA LEU A 47 -15.60 6.46 -37.86
C LEU A 47 -14.21 6.45 -37.25
N GLY A 48 -13.18 6.86 -38.00
CA GLY A 48 -11.82 7.03 -37.51
C GLY A 48 -11.73 8.10 -36.43
N ALA A 49 -12.41 9.24 -36.61
CA ALA A 49 -12.47 10.30 -35.62
C ALA A 49 -13.19 9.84 -34.33
N ILE A 50 -14.35 9.20 -34.45
CA ILE A 50 -15.08 8.65 -33.29
C ILE A 50 -14.22 7.60 -32.58
N ALA A 51 -13.63 6.66 -33.32
CA ALA A 51 -12.77 5.65 -32.73
C ALA A 51 -11.58 6.28 -31.99
N THR A 52 -10.95 7.29 -32.59
CA THR A 52 -9.83 8.02 -31.97
C THR A 52 -10.26 8.71 -30.68
N ILE A 53 -11.40 9.42 -30.70
CA ILE A 53 -11.96 10.09 -29.51
C ILE A 53 -12.26 9.07 -28.40
N LEU A 54 -12.91 7.96 -28.74
CA LEU A 54 -13.27 6.92 -27.77
C LEU A 54 -12.03 6.24 -27.17
N ILE A 55 -11.05 5.90 -28.00
CA ILE A 55 -9.77 5.31 -27.54
C ILE A 55 -9.06 6.30 -26.62
N THR A 56 -8.99 7.58 -27.02
CA THR A 56 -8.32 8.61 -26.21
C THR A 56 -9.02 8.82 -24.87
N ALA A 57 -10.35 8.88 -24.87
CA ALA A 57 -11.14 8.99 -23.64
C ALA A 57 -10.92 7.78 -22.71
N LEU A 58 -10.85 6.57 -23.28
CA LEU A 58 -10.58 5.34 -22.52
C LEU A 58 -9.17 5.36 -21.92
N LEU A 59 -8.16 5.73 -22.71
CA LEU A 59 -6.78 5.83 -22.25
C LEU A 59 -6.60 6.89 -21.16
N LEU A 60 -7.25 8.05 -21.31
CA LEU A 60 -7.20 9.11 -20.31
C LEU A 60 -7.82 8.66 -18.99
N ASN A 61 -9.01 8.04 -19.05
CA ASN A 61 -9.69 7.54 -17.85
C ASN A 61 -8.83 6.49 -17.12
N GLN A 62 -8.23 5.55 -17.86
CA GLN A 62 -7.36 4.53 -17.29
C GLN A 62 -6.10 5.13 -16.66
N GLN A 63 -5.50 6.15 -17.28
CA GLN A 63 -4.36 6.87 -16.71
C GLN A 63 -4.75 7.61 -15.43
N THR A 64 -5.87 8.35 -15.43
CA THR A 64 -6.36 9.06 -14.24
C THR A 64 -6.64 8.09 -13.09
N GLU A 65 -7.24 6.93 -13.35
CA GLU A 65 -7.47 5.92 -12.30
C GLU A 65 -6.13 5.39 -11.73
N LEU A 66 -5.14 5.14 -12.59
CA LEU A 66 -3.83 4.69 -12.16
C LEU A 66 -3.09 5.75 -11.35
N GLU A 67 -3.17 7.01 -11.74
CA GLU A 67 -2.58 8.13 -11.00
C GLU A 67 -3.23 8.29 -9.62
N LEU A 68 -4.55 8.30 -9.54
CA LEU A 68 -5.27 8.38 -8.26
C LEU A 68 -4.92 7.21 -7.33
N ARG A 69 -4.82 5.98 -7.87
CA ARG A 69 -4.38 4.81 -7.09
C ARG A 69 -2.95 4.98 -6.58
N LYS A 70 -2.04 5.49 -7.41
CA LYS A 70 -0.64 5.76 -7.01
C LYS A 70 -0.57 6.84 -5.93
N GLU A 71 -1.27 7.96 -6.09
CA GLU A 71 -1.34 9.03 -5.11
C GLU A 71 -1.89 8.53 -3.77
N GLY A 72 -2.98 7.75 -3.81
CA GLY A 72 -3.53 7.12 -2.61
C GLY A 72 -2.53 6.18 -1.92
N GLN A 73 -1.76 5.41 -2.69
CA GLN A 73 -0.72 4.54 -2.14
C GLN A 73 0.44 5.33 -1.52
N VAL A 74 0.87 6.43 -2.15
CA VAL A 74 1.91 7.31 -1.62
C VAL A 74 1.45 7.95 -0.31
N LEU A 75 0.21 8.45 -0.25
CA LEU A 75 -0.35 9.04 0.96
C LEU A 75 -0.46 8.02 2.10
N LEU A 76 -0.86 6.78 1.80
CA LEU A 76 -0.89 5.71 2.79
C LEU A 76 0.52 5.33 3.28
N LEU A 77 1.51 5.30 2.39
CA LEU A 77 2.89 5.05 2.76
C LEU A 77 3.45 6.16 3.67
N ASP A 78 3.12 7.42 3.36
CA ASP A 78 3.49 8.58 4.17
C ASP A 78 2.86 8.51 5.57
N GLN A 79 1.56 8.20 5.66
CA GLN A 79 0.86 8.02 6.94
C GLN A 79 1.45 6.88 7.78
N LYS A 80 1.81 5.75 7.16
CA LYS A 80 2.51 4.64 7.82
C LYS A 80 3.84 5.12 8.39
N SER A 81 4.68 5.75 7.56
CA SER A 81 5.99 6.25 7.95
C SER A 81 5.89 7.23 9.12
N SER A 82 4.99 8.22 9.02
CA SER A 82 4.77 9.22 10.07
C SER A 82 4.32 8.58 11.39
N THR A 83 3.41 7.62 11.36
CA THR A 83 2.95 6.92 12.57
C THR A 83 4.06 6.07 13.18
N TYR A 84 4.89 5.42 12.37
CA TYR A 84 6.00 4.58 12.84
C TYR A 84 7.08 5.43 13.50
N MET A 85 7.44 6.57 12.90
CA MET A 85 8.41 7.51 13.50
C MET A 85 7.87 8.06 14.82
N ALA A 86 6.62 8.51 14.86
CA ALA A 86 6.01 9.02 16.10
C ALA A 86 5.97 7.98 17.23
N LEU A 87 5.76 6.70 16.90
CA LEU A 87 5.85 5.61 17.87
C LEU A 87 7.25 5.45 18.45
N ILE A 88 8.27 5.43 17.59
CA ILE A 88 9.67 5.31 18.01
C ILE A 88 10.06 6.50 18.89
N ASP A 89 9.72 7.73 18.46
CA ASP A 89 10.04 8.95 19.19
C ASP A 89 9.39 8.97 20.57
N HIS A 90 8.09 8.67 20.67
CA HIS A 90 7.40 8.63 21.98
C HIS A 90 7.92 7.52 22.91
N ILE A 91 8.23 6.33 22.38
CA ILE A 91 8.82 5.27 23.21
C ILE A 91 10.22 5.69 23.68
N GLY A 92 11.03 6.31 22.82
CA GLY A 92 12.34 6.85 23.17
C GLY A 92 12.24 7.89 24.30
N GLU A 93 11.31 8.84 24.20
CA GLU A 93 11.09 9.83 25.25
C GLU A 93 10.66 9.21 26.59
N ILE A 94 9.81 8.19 26.56
CA ILE A 94 9.37 7.47 27.76
C ILE A 94 10.56 6.79 28.44
N VAL A 95 11.39 6.11 27.65
CA VAL A 95 12.59 5.42 28.13
C VAL A 95 13.58 6.42 28.72
N GLU A 96 13.85 7.54 28.02
CA GLU A 96 14.76 8.61 28.47
C GLU A 96 14.29 9.27 29.77
N LYS A 97 12.98 9.56 29.88
CA LYS A 97 12.39 10.13 31.10
C LYS A 97 12.38 9.13 32.27
N GLY A 98 12.52 7.83 31.99
CA GLY A 98 12.52 6.74 32.98
C GLY A 98 11.20 6.59 33.74
N ARG A 99 10.11 7.22 33.26
CA ARG A 99 8.79 7.23 33.89
C ARG A 99 7.68 7.41 32.85
N LEU A 100 6.53 6.82 33.12
CA LEU A 100 5.36 6.88 32.26
C LEU A 100 4.36 7.95 32.76
N ASP A 101 4.27 9.06 32.04
CA ASP A 101 3.35 10.15 32.38
C ASP A 101 1.92 9.77 31.95
N PRO A 102 0.86 10.23 32.66
CA PRO A 102 -0.52 10.04 32.21
C PRO A 102 -0.79 10.57 30.79
N GLU A 103 -0.10 11.65 30.42
CA GLU A 103 -0.16 12.25 29.08
C GLU A 103 0.49 11.33 28.02
N GLY A 104 1.71 10.84 28.28
CA GLY A 104 2.39 9.88 27.39
C GLY A 104 1.61 8.58 27.22
N VAL A 105 0.92 8.10 28.26
CA VAL A 105 0.01 6.94 28.17
C VAL A 105 -1.17 7.22 27.22
N ALA A 106 -1.74 8.43 27.29
CA ALA A 106 -2.85 8.79 26.41
C ALA A 106 -2.39 8.90 24.95
N GLU A 107 -1.22 9.50 24.71
CA GLU A 107 -0.62 9.61 23.38
C GLU A 107 -0.28 8.24 22.80
N LEU A 108 0.33 7.35 23.60
CA LEU A 108 0.67 5.98 23.17
C LEU A 108 -0.58 5.17 22.83
N ARG A 109 -1.71 5.36 23.53
CA ARG A 109 -3.00 4.74 23.16
C ARG A 109 -3.53 5.24 21.82
N VAL A 110 -3.39 6.53 21.55
CA VAL A 110 -3.80 7.12 20.26
C VAL A 110 -2.94 6.55 19.14
N LEU A 111 -1.62 6.48 19.34
CA LEU A 111 -0.69 5.88 18.39
C LEU A 111 -0.98 4.40 18.16
N ASN A 112 -1.35 3.64 19.20
CA ASN A 112 -1.77 2.24 19.06
C ASN A 112 -2.99 2.09 18.14
N HIS A 113 -4.00 2.96 18.26
CA HIS A 113 -5.17 2.91 17.36
C HIS A 113 -4.80 3.28 15.92
N LYS A 114 -3.92 4.28 15.73
CA LYS A 114 -3.40 4.64 14.41
C LYS A 114 -2.64 3.46 13.81
N LEU A 115 -1.79 2.80 14.59
CA LEU A 115 -1.05 1.62 14.18
C LEU A 115 -1.98 0.48 13.76
N ALA A 116 -3.04 0.21 14.51
CA ALA A 116 -4.01 -0.83 14.19
C ALA A 116 -4.74 -0.61 12.86
N MET A 117 -4.88 0.64 12.40
CA MET A 117 -5.52 0.95 11.11
C MET A 117 -4.60 0.71 9.90
N ILE A 118 -3.29 0.94 10.05
CA ILE A 118 -2.36 1.00 8.91
C ILE A 118 -1.26 -0.05 8.95
N GLY A 119 -0.93 -0.57 10.13
CA GLY A 119 0.16 -1.53 10.34
C GLY A 119 -0.22 -2.95 9.93
N SER A 120 0.78 -3.73 9.51
CA SER A 120 0.59 -5.18 9.36
C SER A 120 0.49 -5.89 10.70
N ALA A 121 -0.07 -7.11 10.67
CA ALA A 121 -0.19 -7.96 11.85
C ALA A 121 1.15 -8.19 12.57
N ASP A 122 2.25 -8.30 11.82
CA ASP A 122 3.58 -8.47 12.41
C ASP A 122 4.02 -7.24 13.20
N VAL A 123 3.81 -6.03 12.66
CA VAL A 123 4.15 -4.77 13.35
C VAL A 123 3.30 -4.60 14.60
N ILE A 124 1.99 -4.86 14.51
CA ILE A 124 1.08 -4.81 15.66
C ILE A 124 1.52 -5.82 16.74
N GLY A 125 1.91 -7.03 16.33
CA GLY A 125 2.43 -8.05 17.23
C GLY A 125 3.68 -7.57 17.99
N GLN A 126 4.68 -7.06 17.27
CA GLN A 126 5.91 -6.55 17.88
C GLN A 126 5.68 -5.32 18.75
N PHE A 127 4.72 -4.46 18.39
CA PHE A 127 4.40 -3.31 19.21
C PHE A 127 3.75 -3.71 20.54
N ASN A 128 2.90 -4.74 20.54
CA ASN A 128 2.38 -5.31 21.79
C ASN A 128 3.50 -5.87 22.68
N ASP A 129 4.58 -6.41 22.10
CA ASP A 129 5.74 -6.86 22.86
C ASP A 129 6.46 -5.69 23.55
N VAL A 130 6.58 -4.55 22.86
CA VAL A 130 7.11 -3.31 23.44
C VAL A 130 6.20 -2.80 24.56
N LEU A 131 4.89 -2.73 24.35
CA LEU A 131 3.94 -2.28 25.37
C LEU A 131 4.00 -3.16 26.63
N ARG A 132 4.10 -4.48 26.48
CA ARG A 132 4.23 -5.40 27.62
C ARG A 132 5.49 -5.13 28.45
N ARG A 133 6.62 -4.85 27.78
CA ARG A 133 7.87 -4.53 28.48
C ARG A 133 7.82 -3.17 29.17
N LEU A 134 7.21 -2.18 28.52
CA LEU A 134 6.98 -0.88 29.15
C LEU A 134 6.07 -0.99 30.38
N ASP A 135 5.00 -1.77 30.29
CA ASP A 135 4.08 -2.01 31.41
C ASP A 135 4.83 -2.66 32.60
N SER A 136 5.56 -3.75 32.35
CA SER A 136 6.37 -4.41 33.38
C SER A 136 7.44 -3.50 33.99
N ALA A 137 8.10 -2.66 33.19
CA ALA A 137 9.16 -1.76 33.65
C ALA A 137 8.65 -0.56 34.48
N THR A 138 7.34 -0.31 34.48
CA THR A 138 6.74 0.86 35.14
C THR A 138 5.98 0.50 36.42
N GLU A 139 5.91 -0.78 36.79
CA GLU A 139 5.28 -1.26 38.02
C GLU A 139 5.90 -0.62 39.28
N ASP A 140 7.22 -0.41 39.29
CA ASP A 140 7.98 0.14 40.42
C ASP A 140 8.18 1.67 40.34
N GLN A 141 7.42 2.39 39.49
CA GLN A 141 7.45 3.84 39.24
C GLN A 141 8.75 4.42 38.66
N ALA A 142 9.85 3.66 38.62
CA ALA A 142 11.11 4.05 38.01
C ALA A 142 11.64 2.91 37.14
N ILE A 143 11.90 3.21 35.87
CA ILE A 143 12.47 2.26 34.91
C ILE A 143 13.97 2.15 35.16
N SER A 144 14.46 0.96 35.47
CA SER A 144 15.90 0.70 35.63
C SER A 144 16.65 0.69 34.29
N GLU A 145 17.96 0.93 34.29
CA GLU A 145 18.80 0.87 33.07
C GLU A 145 18.67 -0.47 32.34
N THR A 146 18.56 -1.58 33.08
CA THR A 146 18.36 -2.92 32.49
C THR A 146 17.00 -3.06 31.80
N GLU A 147 15.96 -2.40 32.32
CA GLU A 147 14.63 -2.40 31.70
C GLU A 147 14.56 -1.47 30.50
N GLN A 148 15.23 -0.31 30.56
CA GLN A 148 15.42 0.59 29.42
C GLN A 148 16.04 -0.17 28.24
N ALA A 149 17.13 -0.90 28.48
CA ALA A 149 17.80 -1.74 27.49
C ALA A 149 16.86 -2.78 26.86
N GLN A 150 16.05 -3.47 27.68
CA GLN A 150 15.11 -4.47 27.18
C GLN A 150 13.97 -3.88 26.34
N VAL A 151 13.50 -2.69 26.70
CA VAL A 151 12.51 -1.95 25.91
C VAL A 151 13.12 -1.54 24.57
N MET A 152 14.31 -0.93 24.59
CA MET A 152 15.01 -0.48 23.37
C MET A 152 15.35 -1.63 22.43
N GLN A 153 15.78 -2.77 22.98
CA GLN A 153 15.97 -4.01 22.22
C GLN A 153 14.68 -4.45 21.50
N SER A 154 13.51 -4.26 22.12
CA SER A 154 12.23 -4.61 21.50
C SER A 154 11.79 -3.58 20.47
N VAL A 155 12.11 -2.30 20.69
CA VAL A 155 11.96 -1.23 19.69
C VAL A 155 12.84 -1.52 18.46
N ALA A 156 14.05 -2.05 18.64
CA ALA A 156 14.92 -2.45 17.53
C ALA A 156 14.29 -3.57 16.68
N VAL A 157 13.69 -4.58 17.33
CA VAL A 157 12.95 -5.63 16.62
C VAL A 157 11.71 -5.04 15.92
N LEU A 158 10.92 -4.20 16.60
CA LEU A 158 9.78 -3.50 16.01
C LEU A 158 10.19 -2.69 14.76
N THR A 159 11.32 -1.99 14.83
CA THR A 159 11.88 -1.18 13.73
C THR A 159 12.19 -2.04 12.51
N TYR A 160 12.74 -3.24 12.69
CA TYR A 160 12.93 -4.19 11.59
C TYR A 160 11.59 -4.56 10.90
N HIS A 161 10.56 -4.84 11.70
CA HIS A 161 9.24 -5.19 11.17
C HIS A 161 8.55 -3.99 10.48
N MET A 162 8.67 -2.78 11.04
CA MET A 162 8.21 -1.54 10.42
C MET A 162 8.91 -1.28 9.08
N ARG A 163 10.23 -1.46 9.01
CA ARG A 163 11.01 -1.34 7.77
C ARG A 163 10.51 -2.31 6.71
N ARG A 164 10.30 -3.58 7.09
CA ARG A 164 9.77 -4.62 6.19
C ARG A 164 8.36 -4.31 5.72
N ASP A 165 7.53 -3.73 6.58
CA ASP A 165 6.16 -3.34 6.24
C ASP A 165 6.10 -2.15 5.27
N LEU A 166 7.03 -1.19 5.41
CA LEU A 166 7.14 -0.02 4.53
C LEU A 166 7.75 -0.36 3.16
N LEU A 167 8.85 -1.11 3.15
CA LEU A 167 9.68 -1.31 1.95
C LEU A 167 9.44 -2.67 1.28
N GLY A 168 8.73 -3.58 1.93
CA GLY A 168 8.62 -4.97 1.49
C GLY A 168 9.93 -5.75 1.69
N ARG A 169 10.10 -6.85 0.95
CA ARG A 169 11.37 -7.57 0.87
C ARG A 169 12.28 -6.84 -0.12
N ILE A 170 13.46 -6.44 0.33
CA ILE A 170 14.49 -5.87 -0.54
C ILE A 170 15.27 -7.04 -1.14
N GLU A 171 15.31 -7.14 -2.47
CA GLU A 171 16.06 -8.18 -3.17
C GLU A 171 17.56 -8.11 -2.81
N GLY A 172 18.13 -9.25 -2.43
CA GLY A 172 19.55 -9.35 -2.06
C GLY A 172 19.88 -9.12 -0.58
N GLU A 173 18.91 -8.73 0.24
CA GLU A 173 19.12 -8.63 1.69
C GLU A 173 18.76 -9.93 2.43
N ASP A 174 19.66 -10.39 3.29
CA ASP A 174 19.35 -11.40 4.30
C ASP A 174 18.66 -10.73 5.50
N GLY A 175 17.37 -11.02 5.65
CA GLY A 175 16.55 -10.44 6.72
C GLY A 175 17.08 -10.71 8.13
N GLN A 176 17.75 -11.85 8.37
CA GLN A 176 18.33 -12.15 9.67
C GLN A 176 19.57 -11.30 9.95
N GLN A 177 20.43 -11.09 8.94
CA GLN A 177 21.60 -10.21 9.08
C GLN A 177 21.19 -8.77 9.31
N VAL A 178 20.15 -8.30 8.62
CA VAL A 178 19.61 -6.94 8.82
C VAL A 178 19.08 -6.77 10.25
N LEU A 179 18.28 -7.72 10.74
CA LEU A 179 17.77 -7.68 12.10
C LEU A 179 18.92 -7.67 13.12
N GLN A 180 19.91 -8.56 12.95
CA GLN A 180 21.08 -8.62 13.83
C GLN A 180 21.84 -7.30 13.88
N LYS A 181 22.02 -6.63 12.72
CA LYS A 181 22.69 -5.32 12.67
C LYS A 181 21.89 -4.22 13.37
N ILE A 182 20.57 -4.19 13.19
CA ILE A 182 19.69 -3.21 13.85
C ILE A 182 19.74 -3.40 15.37
N VAL A 183 19.66 -4.66 15.82
CA VAL A 183 19.75 -5.03 17.23
C VAL A 183 21.13 -4.70 17.82
N ALA A 184 22.21 -5.07 17.13
CA ALA A 184 23.58 -4.79 17.59
C ALA A 184 23.82 -3.29 17.76
N ASN A 185 23.35 -2.47 16.83
CA ASN A 185 23.47 -1.01 16.91
C ASN A 185 22.69 -0.41 18.09
N SER A 186 21.64 -1.06 18.58
CA SER A 186 20.94 -0.63 19.80
C SER A 186 21.79 -0.88 21.04
N ASN A 187 22.45 -2.04 21.10
CA ASN A 187 23.24 -2.45 22.27
C ASN A 187 24.57 -1.70 22.38
N ASP A 188 25.22 -1.40 21.25
CA ASP A 188 26.52 -0.68 21.21
C ASP A 188 26.43 0.77 21.74
N LEU A 189 25.23 1.33 21.91
CA LEU A 189 25.01 2.68 22.45
C LEU A 189 24.75 2.69 23.98
N GLU A 190 24.54 1.52 24.58
CA GLU A 190 24.24 1.35 26.00
C GLU A 190 25.46 0.93 26.84
N ASP A 191 26.59 0.59 26.18
CA ASP A 191 27.92 0.33 26.76
C ASP A 191 28.81 1.60 26.82
#